data_AF-A0A8J7Q502-F1
#
_entry.id   AF-A0A8J7Q502-F1
#
_cell.length_a   1.000
_cell.length_b   1.000
_cell.length_c   1.000
_cell.angle_alpha   90.00
_cell.angle_beta   90.00
_cell.angle_gamma   90.00
#
_symmetry.space_group_name_H-M   'P 1'
#
loop_
_entity.id
_entity.type
_entity.pdbx_description
1 polymer ?
#
loop_
_entity_poly.entity_id
_entity_poly.type
_entity_poly.pdbx_seq_one_letter_code
_entity_poly.pdbx_strand_id
1 'polypeptide(L)'
;MRMPVLTVACALVLAAATLAAPDSKKPAPADDSALIAEKLLDRIDQERLENTPLRDVLDFLQKRTELTILLDLKALVNEGVGESPAAIENLQISLPAMKRVRIETLVKLIADQIGADFYIAPDHVRITSPTV
;
A
#
# COMPACT_ATOMS: atom_id res chain seq x y z
N MET A 1 -34.65 -66.67 40.27
CA MET A 1 -33.25 -67.12 40.27
C MET A 1 -32.38 -66.01 39.68
N ARG A 2 -31.38 -65.56 40.46
CA ARG A 2 -30.11 -64.91 40.06
C ARG A 2 -30.14 -63.56 39.32
N MET A 3 -29.83 -62.48 40.06
CA MET A 3 -28.94 -61.39 39.58
C MET A 3 -27.55 -61.99 39.29
N PRO A 4 -26.74 -61.42 38.38
CA PRO A 4 -25.74 -60.40 38.78
C PRO A 4 -25.43 -59.34 37.65
N VAL A 5 -25.27 -58.03 37.92
CA VAL A 5 -24.07 -57.28 38.36
C VAL A 5 -23.29 -56.58 37.21
N LEU A 6 -22.76 -55.38 37.54
CA LEU A 6 -21.64 -54.61 36.95
C LEU A 6 -21.95 -53.75 35.69
N THR A 7 -22.06 -52.42 35.80
CA THR A 7 -20.96 -51.40 35.80
C THR A 7 -20.55 -50.99 34.39
N VAL A 8 -20.56 -49.68 34.09
CA VAL A 8 -19.43 -48.93 33.49
C VAL A 8 -19.79 -47.44 33.34
N ALA A 9 -19.05 -46.65 34.12
CA ALA A 9 -18.53 -45.30 33.91
C ALA A 9 -19.35 -44.27 33.12
N CYS A 10 -19.92 -43.32 33.88
CA CYS A 10 -20.19 -41.96 33.44
C CYS A 10 -18.85 -41.22 33.27
N ALA A 11 -18.37 -41.06 32.03
CA ALA A 11 -17.21 -40.24 31.72
C ALA A 11 -17.66 -38.85 31.27
N LEU A 12 -17.76 -37.94 32.24
CA LEU A 12 -17.81 -36.49 32.03
C LEU A 12 -16.48 -36.05 31.40
N VAL A 13 -16.44 -35.91 30.08
CA VAL A 13 -15.33 -35.25 29.41
C VAL A 13 -15.51 -33.74 29.63
N LEU A 14 -14.74 -33.20 30.57
CA LEU A 14 -14.52 -31.78 30.76
C LEU A 14 -14.15 -31.14 29.42
N ALA A 15 -15.04 -30.31 28.89
CA ALA A 15 -14.72 -29.36 27.84
C ALA A 15 -13.72 -28.35 28.42
N ALA A 16 -12.43 -28.56 28.13
CA ALA A 16 -11.41 -27.57 28.37
C ALA A 16 -11.72 -26.36 27.49
N ALA A 17 -12.27 -25.31 28.11
CA ALA A 17 -12.30 -23.98 27.53
C ALA A 17 -10.83 -23.54 27.33
N THR A 18 -10.32 -23.72 26.12
CA THR A 18 -9.11 -23.07 25.67
C THR A 18 -9.40 -21.57 25.68
N LEU A 19 -8.97 -20.90 26.75
CA LEU A 19 -8.71 -19.47 26.77
C LEU A 19 -7.84 -19.16 25.55
N ALA A 20 -8.46 -18.64 24.49
CA ALA A 20 -7.76 -18.02 23.38
C ALA A 20 -6.90 -16.91 23.98
N ALA A 21 -5.60 -17.18 24.10
CA ALA A 21 -4.62 -16.20 24.50
C ALA A 21 -4.73 -15.01 23.50
N PRO A 22 -4.81 -13.76 23.98
CA PRO A 22 -4.78 -12.60 23.11
C PRO A 22 -3.43 -12.62 22.40
N ASP A 23 -3.49 -12.79 21.07
CA ASP A 23 -2.33 -12.86 20.21
C ASP A 23 -1.41 -11.66 20.49
N SER A 24 -0.15 -11.98 20.77
CA SER A 24 0.86 -11.02 21.17
C SER A 24 1.11 -10.07 20.02
N LYS A 25 0.53 -8.87 20.13
CA LYS A 25 1.15 -7.59 19.78
C LYS A 25 2.14 -7.72 18.61
N LYS A 26 1.61 -7.87 17.39
CA LYS A 26 2.38 -7.60 16.16
C LYS A 26 3.04 -6.24 16.40
N PRO A 27 4.38 -6.13 16.42
CA PRO A 27 5.03 -4.86 16.70
C PRO A 27 4.44 -3.86 15.72
N ALA A 28 3.99 -2.71 16.23
CA ALA A 28 3.54 -1.63 15.36
C ALA A 28 4.65 -1.42 14.32
N PRO A 29 4.34 -1.44 13.01
CA PRO A 29 5.35 -1.18 12.00
C PRO A 29 6.06 0.12 12.40
N ALA A 30 7.39 0.13 12.30
CA ALA A 30 8.15 1.34 12.54
C ALA A 30 7.53 2.45 11.69
N ASP A 31 7.14 3.54 12.35
CA ASP A 31 6.46 4.64 11.69
C ASP A 31 7.51 5.53 11.03
N ASP A 32 7.99 5.10 9.86
CA ASP A 32 8.96 5.82 9.05
C ASP A 32 8.28 6.94 8.23
N SER A 33 6.98 7.19 8.44
CA SER A 33 6.21 8.21 7.73
C SER A 33 6.81 9.61 7.84
N ALA A 34 7.37 9.95 9.01
CA ALA A 34 8.04 11.23 9.22
C ALA A 34 9.30 11.37 8.36
N LEU A 35 10.10 10.32 8.24
CA LEU A 35 11.31 10.31 7.41
C LEU A 35 10.96 10.37 5.92
N ILE A 36 9.88 9.68 5.52
CA ILE A 36 9.36 9.74 4.15
C ILE A 36 8.86 11.15 3.85
N ALA A 37 8.13 11.79 4.77
CA ALA A 37 7.65 13.16 4.62
C ALA A 37 8.81 14.16 4.48
N GLU A 38 9.89 14.00 5.26
CA GLU A 38 11.10 14.82 5.13
C GLU A 38 11.75 14.63 3.75
N LYS A 39 11.90 13.38 3.30
CA LYS A 39 12.42 13.09 1.95
C LYS A 39 11.55 13.67 0.84
N LEU A 40 10.23 13.70 1.00
CA LEU A 40 9.34 14.31 0.00
C LEU A 40 9.55 15.82 -0.16
N LEU A 41 10.09 16.49 0.86
CA LEU A 41 10.45 17.91 0.81
C LEU A 41 11.79 18.16 0.11
N ASP A 42 12.60 17.13 -0.12
CA ASP A 42 13.85 17.24 -0.86
C ASP A 42 13.59 17.68 -2.29
N ARG A 43 14.57 18.41 -2.83
CA ARG A 43 14.47 19.03 -4.15
C ARG A 43 15.33 18.28 -5.14
N ILE A 44 14.73 17.90 -6.26
CA ILE A 44 15.43 17.24 -7.37
C ILE A 44 15.26 18.03 -8.67
N ASP A 45 16.20 17.84 -9.58
CA ASP A 45 16.11 18.36 -10.95
C ASP A 45 15.44 17.31 -11.84
N GLN A 46 14.20 17.56 -12.22
CA GLN A 46 13.44 16.71 -13.11
C GLN A 46 13.77 17.07 -14.57
N GLU A 47 14.21 16.08 -15.33
CA GLU A 47 14.37 16.20 -16.78
C GLU A 47 13.02 16.08 -17.49
N ARG A 48 12.95 16.57 -18.73
CA ARG A 48 11.74 16.45 -19.54
C ARG A 48 11.49 14.97 -19.85
N LEU A 49 10.31 14.49 -19.49
CA LEU A 49 9.82 13.16 -19.85
C LEU A 49 8.57 13.33 -20.71
N GLU A 50 8.56 12.72 -21.88
CA GLU A 50 7.43 12.78 -22.80
C GLU A 50 6.97 11.39 -23.16
N ASN A 51 5.65 11.16 -23.12
CA ASN A 51 5.02 9.90 -23.50
C ASN A 51 5.65 8.67 -22.83
N THR A 52 6.11 8.83 -21.59
CA THR A 52 6.75 7.75 -20.82
C THR A 52 5.67 7.00 -20.06
N PRO A 53 5.66 5.66 -20.07
CA PRO A 53 4.66 4.91 -19.33
C PRO A 53 4.79 5.17 -17.83
N LEU A 54 3.66 5.27 -17.13
CA LEU A 54 3.57 5.57 -15.70
C LEU A 54 4.52 4.69 -14.88
N ARG A 55 4.57 3.39 -15.18
CA ARG A 55 5.46 2.44 -14.52
C ARG A 55 6.93 2.86 -14.57
N ASP A 56 7.42 3.25 -15.75
CA ASP A 56 8.82 3.65 -15.92
C ASP A 56 9.11 4.97 -15.20
N VAL A 57 8.14 5.90 -15.18
CA VAL A 57 8.25 7.16 -14.43
C VAL A 57 8.33 6.90 -12.93
N LEU A 58 7.48 6.01 -12.40
CA LEU A 58 7.51 5.62 -10.99
C LEU A 58 8.81 4.89 -10.64
N ASP A 59 9.26 3.95 -11.47
CA ASP A 59 10.54 3.25 -11.27
C ASP A 59 11.74 4.21 -11.28
N PHE A 60 11.70 5.22 -12.16
CA PHE A 60 12.70 6.28 -12.19
C PHE A 60 12.70 7.12 -10.92
N LEU A 61 11.52 7.54 -10.43
CA LEU A 61 11.40 8.29 -9.18
C LEU A 61 11.86 7.48 -7.97
N GLN A 62 11.47 6.21 -7.88
CA GLN A 62 11.89 5.33 -6.78
C GLN A 62 13.41 5.17 -6.72
N LYS A 63 14.05 4.92 -7.87
CA LYS A 63 15.52 4.79 -7.96
C LYS A 63 16.24 6.09 -7.57
N ARG A 64 15.67 7.24 -7.93
CA ARG A 64 16.31 8.54 -7.71
C ARG A 64 16.13 9.07 -6.29
N THR A 65 14.98 8.78 -5.68
CA THR A 65 14.60 9.32 -4.36
C THR A 65 14.78 8.31 -3.24
N GLU A 66 15.04 7.04 -3.58
CA GLU A 66 15.09 5.90 -2.65
C GLU A 66 13.80 5.77 -1.83
N LEU A 67 12.68 6.26 -2.36
CA LEU A 67 11.35 6.10 -1.79
C LEU A 67 10.66 4.90 -2.41
N THR A 68 9.92 4.14 -1.61
CA THR A 68 9.02 3.11 -2.10
C THR A 68 7.69 3.74 -2.46
N ILE A 69 7.29 3.67 -3.73
CA ILE A 69 6.02 4.22 -4.23
C ILE A 69 5.18 3.04 -4.72
N LEU A 70 4.00 2.86 -4.11
CA LEU A 70 3.06 1.80 -4.45
C LEU A 70 1.81 2.37 -5.11
N LEU A 71 1.36 1.70 -6.18
CA LEU A 71 0.16 2.05 -6.92
C LEU A 71 -0.98 1.09 -6.56
N ASP A 72 -2.10 1.61 -6.05
CA ASP A 72 -3.30 0.82 -5.82
C ASP A 72 -4.11 0.69 -7.11
N LEU A 73 -3.70 -0.26 -7.94
CA LEU A 73 -4.37 -0.57 -9.21
C LEU A 73 -5.84 -0.94 -9.03
N LYS A 74 -6.21 -1.58 -7.91
CA LYS A 74 -7.60 -2.00 -7.67
C LYS A 74 -8.49 -0.78 -7.41
N ALA A 75 -8.03 0.12 -6.57
CA ALA A 75 -8.76 1.36 -6.28
C ALA A 75 -8.94 2.21 -7.55
N LEU A 76 -7.88 2.34 -8.36
CA LEU A 76 -7.92 3.13 -9.59
C LEU A 76 -8.84 2.54 -10.66
N VAL A 77 -8.87 1.20 -10.83
CA VAL A 77 -9.81 0.55 -11.76
C VAL A 77 -11.26 0.74 -11.30
N ASN A 78 -11.52 0.66 -9.98
CA ASN A 78 -12.87 0.83 -9.45
C ASN A 78 -13.43 2.24 -9.66
N GLU A 79 -12.58 3.27 -9.63
CA GLU A 79 -12.99 4.65 -9.95
C GLU A 79 -13.06 4.95 -11.46
N GLY A 80 -12.70 3.98 -12.31
CA GLY A 80 -12.74 4.15 -13.76
C GLY A 80 -11.57 4.96 -14.33
N VAL A 81 -10.46 5.10 -13.59
CA VAL A 81 -9.22 5.72 -14.12
C VAL A 81 -8.63 4.88 -15.27
N GLY A 82 -8.87 3.57 -15.28
CA GLY A 82 -8.51 2.70 -16.39
C GLY A 82 -9.35 1.43 -16.42
N GLU A 83 -9.44 0.84 -17.61
CA GLU A 83 -10.22 -0.39 -17.86
C GLU A 83 -9.56 -1.64 -17.25
N SER A 84 -8.23 -1.60 -17.07
CA SER A 84 -7.47 -2.72 -16.51
C SER A 84 -6.21 -2.23 -15.79
N PRO A 85 -5.65 -3.02 -14.86
CA PRO A 85 -4.39 -2.69 -14.18
C PRO A 85 -3.24 -2.42 -15.17
N ALA A 86 -3.16 -3.19 -16.25
CA ALA A 86 -2.15 -3.02 -17.28
C ALA A 86 -2.33 -1.72 -18.08
N ALA A 87 -3.57 -1.27 -18.32
CA ALA A 87 -3.82 0.00 -18.99
C ALA A 87 -3.32 1.19 -18.16
N ILE A 88 -3.48 1.13 -16.83
CA ILE A 88 -3.01 2.17 -15.91
C ILE A 88 -1.48 2.21 -15.87
N GLU A 89 -0.81 1.06 -15.81
CA GLU A 89 0.67 1.01 -15.83
C GLU A 89 1.28 1.56 -17.13
N ASN A 90 0.59 1.37 -18.26
CA ASN A 90 1.03 1.82 -19.58
C ASN A 90 0.55 3.24 -19.93
N LEU A 91 -0.11 3.93 -19.00
CA LEU A 91 -0.62 5.28 -19.24
C LEU A 91 0.55 6.23 -19.49
N GLN A 92 0.45 7.00 -20.57
CA GLN A 92 1.52 7.90 -20.99
C GLN A 92 1.49 9.17 -20.14
N ILE A 93 2.54 9.38 -19.37
CA ILE A 93 2.74 10.55 -18.53
C ILE A 93 3.71 11.50 -19.24
N SER A 94 3.43 12.79 -19.14
CA SER A 94 4.31 13.85 -19.62
C SER A 94 4.67 14.77 -18.47
N LEU A 95 5.96 14.95 -18.21
CA LEU A 95 6.47 15.84 -17.18
C LEU A 95 7.38 16.89 -17.81
N PRO A 96 7.10 18.19 -17.60
CA PRO A 96 7.98 19.24 -18.08
C PRO A 96 9.33 19.19 -17.35
N ALA A 97 10.37 19.71 -17.99
CA ALA A 97 11.66 19.89 -17.31
C ALA A 97 11.52 20.95 -16.22
N MET A 98 11.91 20.59 -14.99
CA MET A 98 11.82 21.49 -13.84
C MET A 98 13.05 21.34 -12.96
N LYS A 99 13.62 22.47 -12.53
CA LYS A 99 14.80 22.47 -11.65
C LYS A 99 14.41 22.74 -10.21
N ARG A 100 15.06 22.05 -9.27
CA ARG A 100 14.91 22.21 -7.82
C ARG A 100 13.46 22.09 -7.34
N VAL A 101 12.71 21.16 -7.91
CA VAL A 101 11.30 20.89 -7.54
C VAL A 101 11.25 19.86 -6.43
N ARG A 102 10.31 20.05 -5.49
CA ARG A 102 10.08 19.09 -4.41
C ARG A 102 9.55 17.78 -4.95
N ILE A 103 10.00 16.66 -4.40
CA ILE A 103 9.52 15.33 -4.82
C ILE A 103 8.00 15.21 -4.62
N GLU A 104 7.48 15.74 -3.51
CA GLU A 104 6.03 15.85 -3.26
C GLU A 104 5.28 16.45 -4.45
N THR A 105 5.81 17.54 -5.02
CA THR A 105 5.18 18.22 -6.16
C THR A 105 5.19 17.35 -7.42
N LEU A 106 6.25 16.57 -7.64
CA LEU A 106 6.32 15.64 -8.77
C LEU A 106 5.31 14.49 -8.60
N VAL A 107 5.24 13.90 -7.40
CA VAL A 107 4.27 12.84 -7.10
C VAL A 107 2.85 13.37 -7.28
N LYS A 108 2.57 14.59 -6.80
CA LYS A 108 1.30 15.26 -7.01
C LYS A 108 0.98 15.47 -8.50
N LEU A 109 1.92 15.99 -9.30
CA LEU A 109 1.70 16.20 -10.74
C LEU A 109 1.45 14.90 -11.50
N ILE A 110 2.05 13.79 -11.07
CA ILE A 110 1.78 12.47 -11.65
C ILE A 110 0.39 12.00 -11.24
N ALA A 111 0.03 12.13 -9.96
CA ALA A 111 -1.28 11.76 -9.44
C ALA A 111 -2.40 12.58 -10.11
N ASP A 112 -2.21 13.89 -10.27
CA ASP A 112 -3.14 14.80 -10.95
C ASP A 112 -3.39 14.39 -12.42
N GLN A 113 -2.36 13.93 -13.14
CA GLN A 113 -2.49 13.47 -14.53
C GLN A 113 -3.34 12.21 -14.68
N ILE A 114 -3.34 11.35 -13.66
CA ILE A 114 -4.13 10.12 -13.65
C ILE A 114 -5.45 10.27 -12.87
N GLY A 115 -5.74 11.46 -12.34
CA GLY A 115 -6.93 11.70 -11.52
C GLY A 115 -6.92 10.89 -10.21
N ALA A 116 -5.75 10.68 -9.63
CA ALA A 116 -5.54 9.96 -8.38
C ALA A 116 -5.09 10.92 -7.27
N ASP A 117 -5.17 10.45 -6.03
CA ASP A 117 -4.54 11.09 -4.88
C ASP A 117 -3.41 10.21 -4.35
N PHE A 118 -2.54 10.80 -3.55
CA PHE A 118 -1.51 10.05 -2.83
C PHE A 118 -1.54 10.35 -1.34
N TYR A 119 -1.12 9.38 -0.54
CA TYR A 119 -0.93 9.55 0.89
C TYR A 119 0.34 8.84 1.35
N ILE A 120 0.88 9.30 2.47
CA ILE A 120 2.08 8.73 3.09
C ILE A 120 1.64 7.63 4.05
N ALA A 121 2.01 6.40 3.75
CA ALA A 121 1.89 5.26 4.65
C ALA A 121 3.13 5.18 5.56
N PRO A 122 3.11 4.33 6.61
CA PRO A 122 4.23 4.19 7.54
C PRO A 122 5.57 3.83 6.87
N ASP A 123 5.53 3.10 5.76
CA ASP A 123 6.70 2.50 5.10
C ASP A 123 6.82 2.84 3.61
N HIS A 124 5.81 3.49 3.01
CA HIS A 124 5.78 3.80 1.58
C HIS A 124 4.88 4.99 1.26
N VAL A 125 5.00 5.52 0.05
CA VAL A 125 4.01 6.45 -0.53
C VAL A 125 3.01 5.63 -1.33
N ARG A 126 1.72 5.80 -1.07
CA ARG A 126 0.66 5.08 -1.80
C ARG A 126 -0.13 6.03 -2.67
N ILE A 127 -0.24 5.69 -3.95
CA ILE A 127 -1.10 6.38 -4.92
C ILE A 127 -2.40 5.55 -5.05
N THR A 128 -3.54 6.18 -4.79
CA THR A 128 -4.86 5.56 -4.74
C THR A 128 -5.91 6.46 -5.38
N SER A 129 -7.12 5.96 -5.55
CA SER A 129 -8.24 6.79 -5.94
C SER A 129 -8.45 8.01 -5.02
N PRO A 130 -8.96 9.13 -5.55
CA PRO A 130 -9.37 10.26 -4.74
C PRO A 130 -10.39 9.77 -3.71
N THR A 131 -10.12 10.00 -2.43
CA THR A 131 -11.05 9.60 -1.37
C THR A 131 -12.17 10.64 -1.35
N VAL A 132 -13.30 10.34 -2.01
CA VAL A 132 -14.52 11.15 -1.97
C VAL A 132 -15.24 10.98 -0.64
#